data_AF-A0A952DKF5-F1
#
_entry.id   AF-A0A952DKF5-F1
#
_cell.length_a   1.000
_cell.length_b   1.000
_cell.length_c   1.000
_cell.angle_alpha   90.00
_cell.angle_beta   90.00
_cell.angle_gamma   90.00
#
_symmetry.space_group_name_H-M   'P 1'
#
loop_
_entity.id
_entity.type
_entity.pdbx_description
1 polymer ?
#
loop_
_entity_poly.entity_id
_entity_poly.type
_entity_poly.pdbx_seq_one_letter_code
_entity_poly.pdbx_strand_id
1 'polypeptide(L)'
;MDRKRQLSNVSFGGDWAESILPREEVAAALDVLRAAVARSEEEDPLTPDIRAALARLTHRAVRGPLIEAAFLNAARLTDPGLRAQELARCLRNIERVLGAEVRRP
;
A
#
# COMPACT_ATOMS: atom_id res chain seq x y z
N MET A 1 8.38 -19.74 19.88
CA MET A 1 7.32 -18.75 19.66
C MET A 1 7.85 -17.41 20.12
N ASP A 2 7.97 -16.41 19.25
CA ASP A 2 8.02 -14.99 19.63
C ASP A 2 7.95 -14.11 18.38
N ARG A 3 6.78 -13.50 18.11
CA ARG A 3 6.63 -12.39 17.15
C ARG A 3 5.85 -11.25 17.81
N LYS A 4 6.41 -10.71 18.90
CA LYS A 4 6.04 -9.41 19.48
C LYS A 4 6.98 -8.33 18.95
N ARG A 5 6.57 -7.62 17.90
CA ARG A 5 7.02 -6.24 17.59
C ARG A 5 5.83 -5.51 16.95
N GLN A 6 5.00 -4.90 17.78
CA GLN A 6 5.01 -3.44 18.02
C GLN A 6 4.61 -2.65 16.77
N LEU A 7 3.29 -2.47 16.64
CA LEU A 7 2.67 -1.31 15.99
C LEU A 7 3.02 -0.09 16.87
N SER A 8 4.16 0.52 16.60
CA SER A 8 4.58 1.74 17.29
C SER A 8 5.00 2.75 16.24
N ASN A 9 4.15 3.74 16.00
CA ASN A 9 4.46 5.17 16.02
C ASN A 9 3.41 5.94 15.21
N VAL A 10 2.30 6.23 15.90
CA VAL A 10 1.35 7.29 15.52
C VAL A 10 1.96 8.61 16.00
N SER A 11 2.03 9.62 15.15
CA SER A 11 2.37 10.99 15.54
C SER A 11 1.45 11.95 14.79
N PHE A 12 0.55 12.55 15.57
CA PHE A 12 -0.42 13.56 15.17
C PHE A 12 0.27 14.91 15.04
N GLY A 13 -0.05 15.65 13.97
CA GLY A 13 0.39 17.04 13.82
C GLY A 13 -0.07 17.69 12.52
N GLY A 14 -1.05 18.60 12.66
CA GLY A 14 -1.25 19.73 11.76
C GLY A 14 -2.36 19.58 10.71
N ASP A 15 -3.47 20.27 10.96
CA ASP A 15 -4.50 20.72 9.99
C ASP A 15 -3.88 21.18 8.68
N TRP A 16 -4.22 20.58 7.52
CA TRP A 16 -4.28 21.25 6.20
C TRP A 16 -5.18 20.49 5.19
N ALA A 17 -6.29 21.14 4.83
CA ALA A 17 -6.90 21.28 3.49
C ALA A 17 -7.43 20.05 2.70
N GLU A 18 -8.72 19.78 2.87
CA GLU A 18 -9.83 19.62 1.89
C GLU A 18 -9.70 18.89 0.53
N SER A 19 -8.57 18.31 0.11
CA SER A 19 -8.57 17.43 -1.09
C SER A 19 -7.54 16.31 -1.11
N ILE A 20 -6.78 16.16 -0.04
CA ILE A 20 -5.79 15.10 0.13
C ILE A 20 -6.37 14.12 1.16
N LEU A 21 -6.32 12.82 0.88
CA LEU A 21 -6.58 11.80 1.93
C LEU A 21 -5.74 12.20 3.16
N PRO A 22 -6.31 12.21 4.38
CA PRO A 22 -5.55 12.55 5.56
C PRO A 22 -4.24 11.76 5.58
N ARG A 23 -3.12 12.43 5.84
CA ARG A 23 -1.78 11.82 5.75
C ARG A 23 -1.68 10.53 6.57
N GLU A 24 -2.42 10.47 7.67
CA GLU A 24 -2.57 9.32 8.54
C GLU A 24 -3.30 8.14 7.86
N GLU A 25 -4.35 8.40 7.09
CA GLU A 25 -5.07 7.38 6.33
C GLU A 25 -4.21 6.81 5.20
N VAL A 26 -3.43 7.65 4.52
CA VAL A 26 -2.45 7.21 3.52
C VAL A 26 -1.37 6.34 4.16
N ALA A 27 -0.83 6.77 5.30
CA ALA A 27 0.17 6.00 6.03
C ALA A 27 -0.38 4.64 6.49
N ALA A 28 -1.58 4.62 7.08
CA ALA A 28 -2.23 3.38 7.53
C ALA A 28 -2.49 2.41 6.37
N ALA A 29 -2.98 2.90 5.23
CA ALA A 29 -3.20 2.05 4.05
C ALA A 29 -1.88 1.53 3.46
N LEU A 30 -0.82 2.33 3.46
CA LEU A 30 0.52 1.89 3.05
C LEU A 30 1.08 0.82 3.97
N ASP A 31 0.86 0.93 5.28
CA ASP A 31 1.32 -0.09 6.25
C ASP A 31 0.59 -1.41 6.07
N VAL A 32 -0.72 -1.39 5.74
CA VAL A 32 -1.47 -2.60 5.33
C VAL A 32 -0.84 -3.24 4.10
N LEU A 33 -0.54 -2.46 3.05
CA LEU A 33 0.10 -2.99 1.85
C LEU A 33 1.51 -3.53 2.12
N ARG A 34 2.32 -2.84 2.94
CA ARG A 34 3.66 -3.31 3.35
C ARG A 34 3.59 -4.64 4.07
N ALA A 35 2.65 -4.79 5.01
CA ALA A 35 2.43 -6.04 5.72
C ALA A 35 2.01 -7.16 4.77
N ALA A 36 1.10 -6.87 3.83
CA ALA A 36 0.67 -7.82 2.80
C ALA A 36 1.83 -8.29 1.93
N VAL A 37 2.65 -7.37 1.40
CA VAL A 37 3.82 -7.72 0.58
C VAL A 37 4.82 -8.56 1.37
N ALA A 38 5.13 -8.16 2.61
CA ALA A 38 6.09 -8.87 3.46
C ALA A 38 5.68 -10.30 3.81
N ARG A 39 4.38 -10.62 3.76
CA ARG A 39 3.83 -11.93 4.09
C ARG A 39 3.33 -12.70 2.87
N SER A 40 3.39 -12.12 1.68
CA SER A 40 2.77 -12.66 0.46
C SER A 40 3.31 -14.01 -0.01
N GLU A 41 4.46 -14.46 0.50
CA GLU A 41 4.97 -15.82 0.27
C GLU A 41 4.16 -16.87 1.05
N GLU A 42 3.65 -16.52 2.22
CA GLU A 42 2.97 -17.40 3.17
C GLU A 42 1.45 -17.15 3.26
N GLU A 43 1.01 -15.91 3.03
CA GLU A 43 -0.37 -15.44 3.20
C GLU A 43 -0.96 -14.91 1.89
N ASP A 44 -2.30 -14.97 1.76
CA ASP A 44 -3.01 -14.42 0.60
C ASP A 44 -2.92 -12.87 0.59
N PRO A 45 -2.31 -12.26 -0.44
CA PRO A 45 -2.21 -10.81 -0.55
C PRO A 45 -3.48 -10.15 -1.12
N LEU A 46 -4.60 -10.87 -1.28
CA LEU A 46 -5.87 -10.36 -1.83
C LEU A 46 -7.03 -10.31 -0.84
N THR A 47 -6.75 -10.27 0.47
CA THR A 47 -7.81 -10.11 1.46
C THR A 47 -8.63 -8.83 1.22
N PRO A 48 -9.91 -8.79 1.64
CA PRO A 48 -10.75 -7.61 1.48
C PRO A 48 -10.12 -6.32 2.01
N ASP A 49 -9.40 -6.41 3.14
CA ASP A 49 -8.71 -5.27 3.75
C ASP A 49 -7.56 -4.74 2.89
N ILE A 50 -6.77 -5.65 2.29
CA ILE A 50 -5.68 -5.28 1.38
C ILE A 50 -6.23 -4.63 0.12
N ARG A 51 -7.32 -5.18 -0.43
CA ARG A 51 -8.01 -4.59 -1.59
C ARG A 51 -8.57 -3.21 -1.27
N ALA A 52 -9.16 -3.03 -0.10
CA ALA A 52 -9.66 -1.73 0.35
C ALA A 52 -8.54 -0.71 0.55
N ALA A 53 -7.41 -1.11 1.13
CA ALA A 53 -6.23 -0.26 1.27
C ALA A 53 -5.65 0.15 -0.09
N LEU A 54 -5.53 -0.81 -1.03
CA LEU A 54 -5.08 -0.54 -2.39
C LEU A 54 -5.99 0.46 -3.09
N ALA A 55 -7.31 0.22 -3.10
CA ALA A 55 -8.29 1.10 -3.72
C ALA A 55 -8.26 2.51 -3.11
N ARG A 56 -8.12 2.62 -1.78
CA ARG A 56 -7.96 3.94 -1.12
C ARG A 56 -6.73 4.68 -1.63
N LEU A 57 -5.59 4.02 -1.78
CA LEU A 57 -4.36 4.66 -2.26
C LEU A 57 -4.42 5.02 -3.74
N THR A 58 -5.18 4.28 -4.55
CA THR A 58 -5.23 4.47 -6.01
C THR A 58 -6.40 5.33 -6.48
N HIS A 59 -7.49 5.49 -5.71
CA HIS A 59 -8.74 6.08 -6.24
C HIS A 59 -8.62 7.51 -6.79
N ARG A 60 -7.68 8.32 -6.28
CA ARG A 60 -7.45 9.72 -6.72
C ARG A 60 -6.27 9.88 -7.68
N ALA A 61 -5.44 8.85 -7.82
CA ALA A 61 -4.28 8.92 -8.69
C ALA A 61 -4.74 8.82 -10.15
N VAL A 62 -4.25 9.70 -11.03
CA VAL A 62 -4.54 9.66 -12.48
C VAL A 62 -4.20 8.30 -13.09
N ARG A 63 -3.14 7.65 -12.58
CA ARG A 63 -2.71 6.30 -12.97
C ARG A 63 -3.17 5.21 -11.99
N GLY A 64 -4.08 5.54 -11.09
CA GLY A 64 -4.59 4.68 -10.03
C GLY A 64 -5.10 3.33 -10.52
N PRO A 65 -6.03 3.29 -11.50
CA PRO A 65 -6.55 2.03 -12.03
C PRO A 65 -5.46 1.12 -12.62
N LEU A 66 -4.44 1.72 -13.25
CA LEU A 66 -3.31 0.97 -13.81
C LEU A 66 -2.43 0.37 -12.71
N ILE A 67 -2.19 1.14 -11.64
CA ILE A 67 -1.41 0.71 -10.48
C ILE A 67 -2.14 -0.40 -9.72
N GLU A 68 -3.45 -0.24 -9.52
CA GLU A 68 -4.30 -1.25 -8.89
C GLU A 68 -4.29 -2.55 -9.68
N ALA A 69 -4.51 -2.49 -10.99
CA ALA A 69 -4.46 -3.66 -11.86
C ALA A 69 -3.10 -4.38 -11.81
N ALA A 70 -1.99 -3.61 -11.83
CA ALA A 70 -0.65 -4.19 -11.73
C ALA A 70 -0.43 -4.94 -10.41
N PHE A 71 -0.85 -4.36 -9.27
CA PHE A 71 -0.76 -5.01 -7.97
C PHE A 71 -1.62 -6.29 -7.91
N LEU A 72 -2.86 -6.22 -8.39
CA LEU A 72 -3.77 -7.37 -8.42
C LEU A 72 -3.26 -8.50 -9.33
N ASN A 73 -2.59 -8.17 -10.43
CA ASN A 73 -1.97 -9.16 -11.31
C ASN A 73 -0.77 -9.82 -10.65
N ALA A 74 0.11 -9.04 -10.00
CA ALA A 74 1.24 -9.58 -9.24
C ALA A 74 0.76 -10.53 -8.12
N ALA A 75 -0.30 -10.15 -7.41
CA ALA A 75 -0.90 -10.95 -6.34
C ALA A 75 -1.43 -12.33 -6.80
N ARG A 76 -1.75 -12.49 -8.09
CA ARG A 76 -2.28 -13.75 -8.66
C ARG A 76 -1.20 -14.70 -9.17
N LEU A 77 0.08 -14.31 -9.09
CA LEU A 77 1.19 -15.18 -9.49
C LEU A 77 1.24 -16.41 -8.60
N THR A 78 1.31 -17.60 -9.22
CA THR A 78 1.35 -18.88 -8.49
C THR A 78 2.66 -19.05 -7.73
N ASP A 79 3.78 -18.66 -8.34
CA ASP A 79 5.10 -18.73 -7.71
C ASP A 79 5.21 -17.72 -6.55
N PRO A 80 5.41 -18.16 -5.30
CA PRO A 80 5.43 -17.28 -4.14
C PRO A 80 6.56 -16.24 -4.17
N GLY A 81 7.75 -16.63 -4.62
CA GLY A 81 8.90 -15.72 -4.66
C GLY A 81 8.74 -14.63 -5.71
N LEU A 82 8.26 -15.00 -6.90
CA LEU A 82 7.95 -14.07 -7.98
C LEU A 82 6.79 -13.14 -7.61
N ARG A 83 5.75 -13.67 -6.94
CA ARG A 83 4.65 -12.88 -6.38
C ARG A 83 5.16 -11.82 -5.42
N ALA A 84 5.99 -12.20 -4.44
CA ALA A 84 6.56 -11.26 -3.46
C ALA A 84 7.45 -10.19 -4.14
N GLN A 85 8.27 -10.59 -5.10
CA GLN A 85 9.14 -9.68 -5.85
C GLN A 85 8.33 -8.63 -6.64
N GLU A 86 7.31 -9.06 -7.38
CA GLU A 86 6.47 -8.16 -8.19
C GLU A 86 5.55 -7.29 -7.33
N LEU A 87 5.04 -7.81 -6.21
CA LEU A 87 4.29 -7.03 -5.22
C LEU A 87 5.17 -5.94 -4.60
N ALA A 88 6.41 -6.27 -4.22
CA ALA A 88 7.36 -5.28 -3.71
C ALA A 88 7.69 -4.20 -4.74
N ARG A 89 7.78 -4.56 -6.03
CA ARG A 89 7.94 -3.59 -7.12
C ARG A 89 6.72 -2.68 -7.24
N CYS A 90 5.52 -3.23 -7.18
CA CYS A 90 4.27 -2.45 -7.23
C CYS A 90 4.19 -1.48 -6.05
N LEU A 91 4.52 -1.93 -4.83
CA LEU A 91 4.54 -1.11 -3.63
C LEU A 91 5.48 0.11 -3.76
N ARG A 92 6.72 -0.10 -4.24
CA ARG A 92 7.66 1.02 -4.49
C ARG A 92 7.11 2.03 -5.50
N ASN A 93 6.38 1.57 -6.52
CA ASN A 93 5.74 2.46 -7.48
C ASN A 93 4.60 3.26 -6.86
N ILE A 94 3.78 2.64 -6.02
CA ILE A 94 2.71 3.30 -5.24
C ILE A 94 3.33 4.39 -4.36
N GLU A 95 4.35 4.07 -3.56
CA GLU A 95 5.03 5.02 -2.68
C GLU A 95 5.62 6.20 -3.45
N ARG A 96 6.21 5.96 -4.63
CA ARG A 96 6.77 7.02 -5.49
C ARG A 96 5.69 7.94 -6.05
N VAL A 97 4.55 7.40 -6.46
CA VAL A 97 3.43 8.20 -7.00
C VAL A 97 2.83 9.06 -5.91
N LEU A 98 2.55 8.48 -4.74
CA LEU A 98 2.01 9.21 -3.59
C LEU A 98 3.00 10.28 -3.09
N GLY A 99 4.31 9.97 -3.02
CA GLY A 99 5.34 10.93 -2.67
C GLY A 99 5.49 12.07 -3.69
N ALA A 100 5.21 11.82 -4.97
CA ALA A 100 5.20 12.85 -6.01
C ALA A 100 3.94 13.73 -5.95
N GLU A 101 2.79 13.18 -5.56
CA GLU A 101 1.53 13.92 -5.41
C GLU A 101 1.55 14.84 -4.18
N VAL A 102 2.13 14.40 -3.06
CA VAL A 102 2.31 15.21 -1.84
C VAL A 102 3.28 16.38 -2.03
N ARG A 103 4.18 16.31 -3.03
CA ARG A 103 5.18 17.36 -3.32
C ARG A 103 4.72 18.41 -4.34
N ARG A 104 3.51 18.30 -4.90
CA ARG A 104 3.02 19.32 -5.83
C ARG A 104 2.61 20.59 -5.05
N PRO A 105 3.14 21.77 -5.40
CA PRO A 105 2.85 23.03 -4.72
C PRO A 105 1.41 23.51 -4.92
#